data_AF-A0A398CKN6-F1
#
_entry.id   AF-A0A398CKN6-F1
#
_cell.length_a   1.000
_cell.length_b   1.000
_cell.length_c   1.000
_cell.angle_alpha   90.00
_cell.angle_beta   90.00
_cell.angle_gamma   90.00
#
_symmetry.space_group_name_H-M   'P 1'
#
loop_
_entity.id
_entity.type
_entity.pdbx_description
1 polymer ?
#
loop_
_entity_poly.entity_id
_entity_poly.type
_entity_poly.pdbx_seq_one_letter_code
_entity_poly.pdbx_strand_id
1 'polypeptide(L)'
;MKSKWIALLGAATLAFSVPAVAAAGPAHEHGHSHDNGHRHEKADQALDWSSYPADLQALKSQLDKLRDEQKDVYRQIHEQREQIKAANHSLTQEQRKKVFGKAKTLIEKLKASSQTIREKRDQKRAAWEQFHQHTAAKQWDAAKSDLQTIVERKKDILEDQRNIVKLQKQLTELLPAAPAPKTE
;
A
#
# COMPACT_ATOMS: atom_id res chain seq x y z
N MET A 1 35.02 7.95 6.03
CA MET A 1 33.59 7.78 6.38
C MET A 1 32.78 7.65 5.08
N LYS A 2 32.74 6.44 4.51
CA LYS A 2 32.18 6.17 3.18
C LYS A 2 30.74 5.64 3.32
N SER A 3 29.82 6.23 2.57
CA SER A 3 28.57 5.62 2.07
C SER A 3 27.52 5.08 3.08
N LYS A 4 27.08 5.88 4.05
CA LYS A 4 25.74 5.67 4.68
C LYS A 4 24.62 6.50 4.02
N TRP A 5 24.99 7.44 3.14
CA TRP A 5 24.10 8.45 2.55
C TRP A 5 23.26 7.95 1.38
N ILE A 6 23.73 6.91 0.66
CA ILE A 6 23.00 6.32 -0.48
C ILE A 6 21.77 5.54 0.01
N ALA A 7 21.84 4.96 1.21
CA ALA A 7 20.76 4.15 1.76
C ALA A 7 19.52 4.95 2.17
N LEU A 8 19.64 6.22 2.57
CA LEU A 8 18.49 6.98 3.12
C LEU A 8 17.50 7.47 2.05
N LEU A 9 17.97 7.81 0.86
CA LEU A 9 17.11 8.15 -0.28
C LEU A 9 16.65 6.90 -1.05
N GLY A 10 17.43 5.80 -1.02
CA GLY A 10 16.99 4.49 -1.50
C GLY A 10 15.98 3.79 -0.57
N ALA A 11 15.90 4.19 0.71
CA ALA A 11 14.99 3.63 1.71
C ALA A 11 13.56 4.24 1.68
N ALA A 12 13.22 5.04 0.68
CA ALA A 12 11.81 5.31 0.32
C ALA A 12 11.15 4.09 -0.36
N THR A 13 11.86 2.95 -0.40
CA THR A 13 11.35 1.66 -0.85
C THR A 13 10.66 0.85 0.26
N LEU A 14 10.23 1.50 1.36
CA LEU A 14 9.53 0.85 2.45
C LEU A 14 8.22 0.22 1.97
N ALA A 15 8.33 -1.07 1.67
CA ALA A 15 7.33 -2.13 1.77
C ALA A 15 5.88 -1.65 1.86
N PHE A 16 5.37 -1.07 0.77
CA PHE A 16 4.04 -1.44 0.35
C PHE A 16 4.19 -2.85 -0.21
N SER A 17 4.04 -3.86 0.66
CA SER A 17 3.79 -5.22 0.22
C SER A 17 2.58 -5.16 -0.69
N VAL A 18 2.82 -5.28 -1.99
CA VAL A 18 1.79 -5.49 -3.00
C VAL A 18 1.03 -6.73 -2.53
N PRO A 19 -0.27 -6.68 -2.23
CA PRO A 19 -1.03 -7.92 -2.30
C PRO A 19 -0.92 -8.36 -3.75
N ALA A 20 -0.18 -9.44 -3.99
CA ALA A 20 -0.08 -10.04 -5.31
C ALA A 20 -1.51 -10.32 -5.77
N VAL A 21 -2.02 -9.49 -6.67
CA VAL A 21 -3.25 -9.80 -7.40
C VAL A 21 -2.80 -10.88 -8.39
N ALA A 22 -3.00 -12.13 -8.01
CA ALA A 22 -2.79 -13.26 -8.89
C ALA A 22 -3.77 -13.15 -10.05
N ALA A 23 -3.30 -12.54 -11.14
CA ALA A 23 -3.92 -12.71 -12.45
C ALA A 23 -3.63 -14.14 -12.89
N ALA A 24 -4.63 -15.02 -12.78
CA ALA A 24 -4.57 -16.35 -13.33
C ALA A 24 -4.55 -16.25 -14.87
N GLY A 25 -3.36 -16.35 -15.45
CA GLY A 25 -3.15 -16.76 -16.84
C GLY A 25 -2.52 -18.14 -16.83
N PRO A 26 -2.98 -19.09 -17.67
CA PRO A 26 -2.36 -20.40 -17.74
C PRO A 26 -1.01 -20.25 -18.47
N ALA A 27 0.09 -20.51 -17.77
CA ALA A 27 1.40 -20.66 -18.38
C ALA A 27 1.89 -22.09 -18.16
N HIS A 28 2.27 -22.68 -19.28
CA HIS A 28 2.85 -24.00 -19.44
C HIS A 28 3.96 -24.32 -18.43
N GLU A 29 3.96 -25.60 -18.06
CA GLU A 29 4.96 -26.35 -17.31
C GLU A 29 6.41 -26.06 -17.74
N HIS A 30 7.29 -25.84 -16.76
CA HIS A 30 8.50 -26.65 -16.58
C HIS A 30 9.10 -26.42 -15.19
N GLY A 31 9.69 -27.49 -14.66
CA GLY A 31 9.89 -27.70 -13.23
C GLY A 31 10.95 -26.82 -12.56
N HIS A 32 10.87 -26.74 -11.25
CA HIS A 32 11.85 -27.39 -10.35
C HIS A 32 11.34 -27.34 -8.92
N SER A 33 11.38 -28.51 -8.28
CA SER A 33 11.02 -28.76 -6.89
C SER A 33 11.97 -28.03 -5.95
N HIS A 34 11.42 -27.20 -5.05
CA HIS A 34 12.03 -26.95 -3.74
C HIS A 34 10.91 -26.80 -2.70
N ASP A 35 10.83 -27.84 -1.88
CA ASP A 35 10.16 -27.92 -0.60
C ASP A 35 10.50 -26.72 0.29
N ASN A 36 9.46 -26.00 0.73
CA ASN A 36 9.52 -25.18 1.93
C ASN A 36 8.10 -24.85 2.44
N GLY A 37 7.63 -25.68 3.37
CA GLY A 37 6.93 -25.24 4.58
C GLY A 37 5.68 -24.38 4.40
N HIS A 38 4.52 -25.03 4.50
CA HIS A 38 3.26 -24.54 5.09
C HIS A 38 3.08 -23.01 5.13
N ARG A 39 2.57 -22.42 4.02
CA ARG A 39 2.07 -21.05 4.02
C ARG A 39 0.63 -20.99 3.50
N HIS A 40 -0.28 -21.20 4.44
CA HIS A 40 -1.70 -20.81 4.41
C HIS A 40 -2.51 -21.22 3.16
N GLU A 41 -2.89 -22.50 3.10
CA GLU A 41 -4.23 -22.87 2.65
C GLU A 41 -5.26 -22.31 3.65
N LYS A 42 -5.59 -21.03 3.51
CA LYS A 42 -6.94 -20.54 3.77
C LYS A 42 -7.33 -19.85 2.49
N ALA A 43 -7.81 -20.64 1.53
CA ALA A 43 -8.69 -20.11 0.52
C ALA A 43 -9.79 -19.38 1.30
N ASP A 44 -9.81 -18.04 1.21
CA ASP A 44 -10.91 -17.22 1.69
C ASP A 44 -12.17 -17.87 1.14
N GLN A 45 -12.95 -18.54 2.00
CA GLN A 45 -14.27 -19.02 1.61
C GLN A 45 -15.00 -17.79 1.09
N ALA A 46 -15.25 -17.75 -0.22
CA ALA A 46 -15.88 -16.61 -0.85
C ALA A 46 -17.23 -16.41 -0.17
N LEU A 47 -17.34 -15.38 0.67
CA LEU A 47 -18.56 -15.09 1.40
C LEU A 47 -19.68 -14.91 0.37
N ASP A 48 -20.75 -15.68 0.50
CA ASP A 48 -21.95 -15.46 -0.29
C ASP A 48 -22.70 -14.24 0.25
N TRP A 49 -22.24 -13.06 -0.15
CA TRP A 49 -22.81 -11.78 0.24
C TRP A 49 -24.29 -11.63 -0.12
N SER A 50 -24.82 -12.42 -1.07
CA SER A 50 -26.22 -12.35 -1.45
C SER A 50 -27.15 -12.86 -0.34
N SER A 51 -26.64 -13.75 0.52
CA SER A 51 -27.35 -14.29 1.68
C SER A 51 -27.38 -13.38 2.90
N TYR A 52 -26.67 -12.23 2.85
CA TYR A 52 -26.48 -11.35 4.01
C TYR A 52 -27.59 -10.30 4.07
N PRO A 53 -27.92 -9.79 5.27
CA PRO A 53 -28.77 -8.62 5.45
C PRO A 53 -28.43 -7.44 4.51
N ALA A 54 -29.46 -6.72 4.05
CA ALA A 54 -29.32 -5.66 3.04
C ALA A 54 -28.39 -4.51 3.47
N ASP A 55 -28.32 -4.21 4.76
CA ASP A 55 -27.42 -3.20 5.33
C ASP A 55 -25.95 -3.63 5.28
N LEU A 56 -25.64 -4.91 5.51
CA LEU A 56 -24.31 -5.48 5.28
C LEU A 56 -23.93 -5.44 3.79
N GLN A 57 -24.87 -5.72 2.89
CA GLN A 57 -24.64 -5.59 1.44
C GLN A 57 -24.33 -4.14 1.02
N ALA A 58 -25.01 -3.16 1.64
CA ALA A 58 -24.73 -1.75 1.41
C ALA A 58 -23.31 -1.35 1.87
N LEU A 59 -22.89 -1.82 3.04
CA LEU A 59 -21.52 -1.61 3.54
C LEU A 59 -20.46 -2.30 2.67
N LYS A 60 -20.74 -3.52 2.19
CA LYS A 60 -19.88 -4.21 1.21
C LYS A 60 -19.72 -3.40 -0.07
N SER A 61 -20.80 -2.80 -0.58
CA SER A 61 -20.76 -1.93 -1.76
C SER A 61 -19.89 -0.69 -1.53
N GLN A 62 -19.90 -0.12 -0.31
CA GLN A 62 -18.98 0.97 0.06
C GLN A 62 -17.52 0.48 0.10
N LEU A 63 -17.25 -0.72 0.63
CA LEU A 63 -15.90 -1.30 0.65
C LEU A 63 -15.36 -1.54 -0.76
N ASP A 64 -16.19 -1.98 -1.70
CA ASP A 64 -15.79 -2.19 -3.08
C ASP A 64 -15.39 -0.87 -3.76
N LYS A 65 -16.21 0.19 -3.60
CA LYS A 65 -15.85 1.53 -4.08
C LYS A 65 -14.50 2.00 -3.51
N LEU A 66 -14.31 1.85 -2.20
CA LEU A 66 -13.04 2.19 -1.55
C LEU A 66 -11.86 1.30 -2.01
N ARG A 67 -12.12 0.05 -2.42
CA ARG A 67 -11.11 -0.84 -2.98
C ARG A 67 -10.67 -0.35 -4.36
N ASP A 68 -11.61 0.09 -5.18
CA ASP A 68 -11.30 0.62 -6.50
C ASP A 68 -10.56 1.96 -6.42
N GLU A 69 -11.02 2.90 -5.57
CA GLU A 69 -10.28 4.13 -5.30
C GLU A 69 -8.84 3.86 -4.79
N GLN A 70 -8.68 2.84 -3.95
CA GLN A 70 -7.36 2.47 -3.45
C GLN A 70 -6.42 1.96 -4.55
N LYS A 71 -6.94 1.29 -5.59
CA LYS A 71 -6.10 0.84 -6.73
C LYS A 71 -5.50 2.04 -7.45
N ASP A 72 -6.30 3.08 -7.68
CA ASP A 72 -5.82 4.29 -8.34
C ASP A 72 -4.77 5.04 -7.52
N VAL A 73 -4.98 5.17 -6.21
CA VAL A 73 -3.99 5.79 -5.33
C VAL A 73 -2.71 4.96 -5.27
N TYR A 74 -2.83 3.63 -5.25
CA TYR A 74 -1.67 2.74 -5.26
C TYR A 74 -0.83 2.91 -6.53
N ARG A 75 -1.48 3.00 -7.70
CA ARG A 75 -0.81 3.29 -8.97
C ARG A 75 -0.04 4.63 -8.90
N GLN A 76 -0.66 5.68 -8.37
CA GLN A 76 0.00 6.99 -8.21
C GLN A 76 1.21 6.91 -7.26
N ILE A 77 1.11 6.20 -6.14
CA ILE A 77 2.23 6.00 -5.20
C ILE A 77 3.41 5.31 -5.92
N HIS A 78 3.11 4.31 -6.75
CA HIS A 78 4.11 3.57 -7.50
C HIS A 78 4.79 4.46 -8.56
N GLU A 79 4.02 5.16 -9.39
CA GLU A 79 4.54 6.09 -10.40
C GLU A 79 5.44 7.17 -9.78
N GLN A 80 4.99 7.80 -8.69
CA GLN A 80 5.77 8.82 -7.99
C GLN A 80 7.06 8.24 -7.38
N ARG A 81 7.02 7.02 -6.85
CA ARG A 81 8.21 6.35 -6.31
C ARG A 81 9.25 6.09 -7.40
N GLU A 82 8.84 5.65 -8.58
CA GLU A 82 9.77 5.45 -9.69
C GLU A 82 10.36 6.77 -10.19
N GLN A 83 9.57 7.85 -10.23
CA GLN A 83 10.07 9.20 -10.54
C GLN A 83 11.12 9.67 -9.52
N ILE A 84 10.84 9.53 -8.22
CA ILE A 84 11.79 9.86 -7.14
C ILE A 84 13.07 9.04 -7.29
N LYS A 85 12.96 7.75 -7.58
CA LYS A 85 14.11 6.86 -7.76
C LYS A 85 14.97 7.32 -8.94
N ALA A 86 14.36 7.57 -10.09
CA ALA A 86 15.05 8.05 -11.28
C ALA A 86 15.73 9.42 -11.03
N ALA A 87 15.00 10.38 -10.45
CA ALA A 87 15.54 11.70 -10.13
C ALA A 87 16.66 11.63 -9.08
N ASN A 88 16.57 10.73 -8.10
CA ASN A 88 17.66 10.53 -7.14
C ASN A 88 18.92 9.93 -7.79
N HIS A 89 18.77 9.04 -8.78
CA HIS A 89 19.89 8.48 -9.51
C HIS A 89 20.63 9.50 -10.37
N SER A 90 19.94 10.52 -10.91
CA SER A 90 20.56 11.57 -11.71
C SER A 90 21.31 12.63 -10.88
N LEU A 91 21.13 12.69 -9.56
CA LEU A 91 21.77 13.70 -8.73
C LEU A 91 23.26 13.47 -8.50
N THR A 92 24.05 14.53 -8.74
CA THR A 92 25.44 14.62 -8.27
C THR A 92 25.52 14.71 -6.75
N GLN A 93 26.70 14.44 -6.16
CA GLN A 93 26.87 14.54 -4.70
C GLN A 93 26.58 15.96 -4.16
N GLU A 94 26.93 17.00 -4.91
CA GLU A 94 26.67 18.39 -4.52
C GLU A 94 25.18 18.72 -4.54
N GLN A 95 24.46 18.29 -5.59
CA GLN A 95 23.01 18.45 -5.67
C GLN A 95 22.32 17.73 -4.53
N ARG A 96 22.74 16.49 -4.20
CA ARG A 96 22.23 15.73 -3.05
C ARG A 96 22.40 16.49 -1.73
N LYS A 97 23.58 17.06 -1.48
CA LYS A 97 23.84 17.83 -0.25
C LYS A 97 22.92 19.06 -0.14
N LYS A 98 22.66 19.76 -1.25
CA LYS A 98 21.79 20.94 -1.28
C LYS A 98 20.32 20.61 -0.95
N VAL A 99 19.81 19.47 -1.41
CA VAL A 99 18.39 19.09 -1.21
C VAL A 99 18.15 18.26 0.05
N PHE A 100 19.20 17.68 0.64
CA PHE A 100 19.10 16.72 1.73
C PHE A 100 18.30 17.20 2.94
N GLY A 101 18.52 18.42 3.42
CA GLY A 101 17.85 18.93 4.61
C GLY A 101 16.32 18.97 4.47
N LYS A 102 15.84 19.45 3.31
CA LYS A 102 14.41 19.51 2.98
C LYS A 102 13.83 18.11 2.72
N ALA A 103 14.56 17.29 1.96
CA ALA A 103 14.15 15.92 1.64
C ALA A 103 14.06 15.03 2.89
N LYS A 104 14.96 15.20 3.87
CA LYS A 104 14.98 14.41 5.11
C LYS A 104 13.66 14.53 5.87
N THR A 105 13.15 15.75 6.03
CA THR A 105 11.89 16.00 6.73
C THR A 105 10.71 15.31 6.02
N LEU A 106 10.67 15.35 4.69
CA LEU A 106 9.64 14.66 3.91
C LEU A 106 9.75 13.13 4.02
N ILE A 107 10.97 12.60 4.00
CA ILE A 107 11.22 11.16 4.18
C ILE A 107 10.77 10.68 5.57
N GLU A 108 11.01 11.47 6.61
CA GLU A 108 10.54 11.15 7.96
C GLU A 108 9.00 11.15 8.05
N LYS A 109 8.33 12.12 7.41
CA LYS A 109 6.86 12.13 7.28
C LYS A 109 6.32 10.92 6.50
N LEU A 110 6.98 10.53 5.41
CA LEU A 110 6.64 9.34 4.63
C LEU A 110 6.76 8.05 5.45
N LYS A 111 7.81 7.95 6.27
CA LYS A 111 8.02 6.82 7.19
C LYS A 111 6.91 6.75 8.25
N ALA A 112 6.61 7.89 8.89
CA ALA A 112 5.55 7.97 9.88
C ALA A 112 4.19 7.56 9.29
N SER A 113 3.83 8.11 8.13
CA SER A 113 2.59 7.75 7.44
C SER A 113 2.52 6.26 7.07
N SER A 114 3.64 5.68 6.60
CA SER A 114 3.71 4.25 6.30
C SER A 114 3.51 3.38 7.54
N GLN A 115 4.03 3.81 8.69
CA GLN A 115 3.86 3.12 9.96
C GLN A 115 2.40 3.19 10.44
N THR A 116 1.79 4.37 10.41
CA THR A 116 0.36 4.56 10.73
C THR A 116 -0.54 3.69 9.84
N ILE A 117 -0.24 3.59 8.54
CA ILE A 117 -1.00 2.70 7.63
C ILE A 117 -0.89 1.23 8.05
N ARG A 118 0.28 0.78 8.54
CA ARG A 118 0.45 -0.61 8.99
C ARG A 118 -0.41 -0.89 10.22
N GLU A 119 -0.35 -0.02 11.21
CA GLU A 119 -1.18 -0.12 12.43
C GLU A 119 -2.67 -0.16 12.10
N LYS A 120 -3.15 0.74 11.22
CA LYS A 120 -4.54 0.74 10.76
C LYS A 120 -4.91 -0.53 9.97
N ARG A 121 -3.97 -1.11 9.21
CA ARG A 121 -4.19 -2.38 8.49
C ARG A 121 -4.33 -3.56 9.46
N ASP A 122 -3.53 -3.59 10.51
CA ASP A 122 -3.59 -4.63 11.54
C ASP A 122 -4.92 -4.55 12.31
N GLN A 123 -5.33 -3.35 12.72
CA GLN A 123 -6.64 -3.11 13.32
C GLN A 123 -7.79 -3.54 12.40
N LYS A 124 -7.71 -3.20 11.11
CA LYS A 124 -8.71 -3.61 10.13
C LYS A 124 -8.73 -5.14 9.95
N ARG A 125 -7.59 -5.82 10.02
CA ARG A 125 -7.52 -7.29 9.96
C ARG A 125 -8.21 -7.90 11.17
N ALA A 126 -7.95 -7.39 12.37
CA ALA A 126 -8.64 -7.83 13.58
C ALA A 126 -10.17 -7.65 13.46
N ALA A 127 -10.64 -6.53 12.92
CA ALA A 127 -12.07 -6.31 12.67
C ALA A 127 -12.64 -7.29 11.63
N TRP A 128 -11.88 -7.67 10.60
CA TRP A 128 -12.28 -8.74 9.67
C TRP A 128 -12.41 -10.10 10.36
N GLU A 129 -11.48 -10.44 11.25
CA GLU A 129 -11.55 -11.69 12.03
C GLU A 129 -12.80 -11.74 12.91
N GLN A 130 -13.14 -10.63 13.58
CA GLN A 130 -14.37 -10.49 14.36
C GLN A 130 -15.62 -10.58 13.49
N PHE A 131 -15.64 -9.90 12.34
CA PHE A 131 -16.74 -9.97 11.38
C PHE A 131 -17.04 -11.40 10.94
N HIS A 132 -16.00 -12.19 10.63
CA HIS A 132 -16.17 -13.59 10.25
C HIS A 132 -16.73 -14.45 11.40
N GLN A 133 -16.32 -14.18 12.64
CA GLN A 133 -16.84 -14.88 13.81
C GLN A 133 -18.33 -14.55 14.04
N HIS A 134 -18.69 -13.26 14.01
CA HIS A 134 -20.07 -12.83 14.22
C HIS A 134 -21.00 -13.29 13.09
N THR A 135 -20.53 -13.31 11.83
CA THR A 135 -21.33 -13.82 10.70
C THR A 135 -21.53 -15.33 10.78
N ALA A 136 -20.52 -16.10 11.18
CA ALA A 136 -20.66 -17.53 11.45
C ALA A 136 -21.67 -17.83 12.57
N ALA A 137 -21.71 -16.98 13.61
CA ALA A 137 -22.67 -17.05 14.70
C ALA A 137 -24.04 -16.40 14.38
N LYS A 138 -24.23 -15.85 13.17
CA LYS A 138 -25.43 -15.09 12.74
C LYS A 138 -25.77 -13.89 13.65
N GLN A 139 -24.76 -13.30 14.30
CA GLN A 139 -24.87 -12.10 15.11
C GLN A 139 -24.80 -10.85 14.22
N TRP A 140 -25.88 -10.58 13.49
CA TRP A 140 -25.89 -9.58 12.41
C TRP A 140 -25.60 -8.15 12.86
N ASP A 141 -26.10 -7.73 14.03
CA ASP A 141 -25.84 -6.39 14.55
C ASP A 141 -24.36 -6.19 14.90
N ALA A 142 -23.72 -7.20 15.49
CA ALA A 142 -22.30 -7.18 15.81
C ALA A 142 -21.45 -7.20 14.52
N ALA A 143 -21.78 -8.09 13.58
CA ALA A 143 -21.14 -8.14 12.26
C ALA A 143 -21.26 -6.80 11.51
N LYS A 144 -22.40 -6.10 11.64
CA LYS A 144 -22.57 -4.77 11.06
C LYS A 144 -21.62 -3.75 11.66
N SER A 145 -21.49 -3.75 12.99
CA SER A 145 -20.54 -2.87 13.69
C SER A 145 -19.09 -3.12 13.26
N ASP A 146 -18.69 -4.39 13.12
CA ASP A 146 -17.36 -4.74 12.61
C ASP A 146 -17.16 -4.25 11.17
N LEU A 147 -18.17 -4.44 10.31
CA LEU A 147 -18.08 -4.03 8.91
C LEU A 147 -18.03 -2.50 8.75
N GLN A 148 -18.73 -1.75 9.62
CA GLN A 148 -18.59 -0.30 9.72
C GLN A 148 -17.16 0.10 10.12
N THR A 149 -16.59 -0.56 11.14
CA THR A 149 -15.21 -0.34 11.56
C THR A 149 -14.23 -0.61 10.41
N ILE A 150 -14.44 -1.67 9.65
CA ILE A 150 -13.63 -2.00 8.47
C ILE A 150 -13.72 -0.90 7.41
N VAL A 151 -14.92 -0.38 7.13
CA VAL A 151 -15.16 0.73 6.19
C VAL A 151 -14.41 1.99 6.64
N GLU A 152 -14.54 2.37 7.91
CA GLU A 152 -13.86 3.53 8.47
C GLU A 152 -12.34 3.40 8.39
N ARG A 153 -11.78 2.27 8.82
CA ARG A 153 -10.34 2.03 8.72
C ARG A 153 -9.86 2.00 7.28
N LYS A 154 -10.67 1.53 6.33
CA LYS A 154 -10.35 1.59 4.90
C LYS A 154 -10.30 3.05 4.39
N LYS A 155 -11.22 3.92 4.82
CA LYS A 155 -11.21 5.36 4.51
C LYS A 155 -9.95 6.03 5.08
N ASP A 156 -9.65 5.78 6.36
CA ASP A 156 -8.48 6.33 7.04
C ASP A 156 -7.18 5.94 6.32
N ILE A 157 -7.04 4.67 5.93
CA ILE A 157 -5.88 4.18 5.17
C ILE A 157 -5.79 4.88 3.80
N LEU A 158 -6.92 5.08 3.12
CA LEU A 158 -6.95 5.71 1.80
C LEU A 158 -6.53 7.18 1.90
N GLU A 159 -6.95 7.89 2.94
CA GLU A 159 -6.52 9.25 3.21
C GLU A 159 -5.01 9.33 3.48
N ASP A 160 -4.46 8.46 4.32
CA ASP A 160 -3.02 8.41 4.57
C ASP A 160 -2.23 8.11 3.28
N GLN A 161 -2.76 7.24 2.43
CA GLN A 161 -2.16 6.94 1.12
C GLN A 161 -2.19 8.16 0.19
N ARG A 162 -3.29 8.91 0.14
CA ARG A 162 -3.37 10.18 -0.61
C ARG A 162 -2.36 11.20 -0.05
N ASN A 163 -2.15 11.24 1.26
CA ASN A 163 -1.12 12.06 1.87
C ASN A 163 0.29 11.62 1.46
N ILE A 164 0.55 10.32 1.34
CA ILE A 164 1.82 9.81 0.79
C ILE A 164 2.04 10.31 -0.63
N VAL A 165 1.03 10.27 -1.51
CA VAL A 165 1.15 10.82 -2.87
C VAL A 165 1.53 12.30 -2.83
N LYS A 166 0.90 13.10 -1.95
CA LYS A 166 1.24 14.53 -1.78
C LYS A 166 2.70 14.72 -1.34
N LEU A 167 3.15 13.97 -0.34
CA LEU A 167 4.53 14.03 0.16
C LEU A 167 5.54 13.58 -0.89
N GLN A 168 5.21 12.56 -1.68
CA GLN A 168 6.07 12.12 -2.79
C GLN A 168 6.16 13.18 -3.89
N LYS A 169 5.06 13.85 -4.26
CA LYS A 169 5.09 14.96 -5.21
C LYS A 169 6.00 16.10 -4.73
N GLN A 170 5.86 16.50 -3.46
CA GLN A 170 6.75 17.49 -2.84
C GLN A 170 8.22 17.04 -2.87
N LEU A 171 8.48 15.74 -2.67
CA LEU A 171 9.84 15.22 -2.77
C LEU A 171 10.35 15.27 -4.22
N THR A 172 9.54 14.91 -5.21
CA THR A 172 9.88 15.03 -6.64
C THR A 172 10.20 16.46 -7.03
N GLU A 173 9.43 17.45 -6.56
CA GLU A 173 9.65 18.88 -6.83
C GLU A 173 10.99 19.40 -6.26
N LEU A 174 11.49 18.79 -5.18
CA LEU A 174 12.80 19.13 -4.62
C LEU A 174 13.96 18.53 -5.41
N LEU A 175 13.73 17.50 -6.22
CA LEU A 175 14.76 16.83 -6.99
C LEU A 175 14.84 17.50 -8.38
N PRO A 176 16.00 18.00 -8.83
CA PRO A 176 16.13 18.51 -10.18
C PRO A 176 15.77 17.42 -11.20
N ALA A 177 15.08 17.80 -12.26
CA ALA A 177 14.73 16.89 -13.35
C ALA A 177 15.99 16.18 -13.87
N ALA A 178 15.87 14.89 -14.17
CA ALA A 178 16.96 14.16 -14.82
C ALA A 178 17.31 14.88 -16.13
N PRO A 179 18.59 15.15 -16.42
CA PRO A 179 18.96 15.69 -17.73
C PRO A 179 18.52 14.69 -18.79
N ALA A 180 17.92 15.18 -19.88
CA ALA A 180 17.56 14.35 -21.02
C ALA A 180 18.80 13.57 -21.50
N PRO A 181 18.64 12.32 -21.94
CA PRO A 181 19.76 11.58 -22.53
C PRO A 181 20.32 12.40 -23.68
N LYS A 182 21.64 12.65 -23.66
CA LYS A 182 22.32 13.24 -24.81
C LYS A 182 22.17 12.25 -25.97
N THR A 183 21.38 12.61 -26.96
CA THR A 183 21.45 11.97 -28.28
C THR A 183 22.79 12.37 -28.89
N GLU A 184 23.75 11.44 -28.85
CA GLU A 184 24.96 11.48 -29.68
C GLU A 184 24.64 10.96 -31.08
#